data_AF-A0AAP0GVE2-F1
#
_entry.id   AF-A0AAP0GVE2-F1
#
_cell.length_a   1.000
_cell.length_b   1.000
_cell.length_c   1.000
_cell.angle_alpha   90.00
_cell.angle_beta   90.00
_cell.angle_gamma   90.00
#
_symmetry.space_group_name_H-M   'P 1'
#
loop_
_entity.id
_entity.type
_entity.pdbx_description
1 polymer ?
#
loop_
_entity_poly.entity_id
_entity_poly.type
_entity_poly.pdbx_seq_one_letter_code
_entity_poly.pdbx_strand_id
1 'polypeptide(L)'
;MHKVLHVGPDTCSIVSKLMKEKDVEAWGVEPYDIEDADMACKHLVRKGIVRVADIKFPLPYRPKSFSLTIISDAVDYLSPKYLNKTLLDLARLSADNLVIFTGYPDKSRAKLQHLSSFGRPAKLRSASWWARFFVQTSFEENEAAMTKFVEAASKGSYKPKCQVFHLNSYQ
;
A
#
# COMPACT_ATOMS: atom_id res chain seq x y z
N MET A 1 5.01 -16.00 -13.04
CA MET A 1 5.61 -15.41 -11.83
C MET A 1 5.07 -13.99 -11.67
N HIS A 2 4.30 -13.74 -10.61
CA HIS A 2 3.68 -12.47 -10.29
C HIS A 2 4.63 -11.63 -9.43
N LYS A 3 4.99 -10.45 -9.91
CA LYS A 3 5.81 -9.49 -9.17
C LYS A 3 4.91 -8.64 -8.29
N VAL A 4 5.07 -8.75 -6.98
CA VAL A 4 4.23 -8.05 -6.01
C VAL A 4 5.06 -7.06 -5.23
N LEU A 5 4.68 -5.79 -5.26
CA LEU A 5 5.26 -4.75 -4.42
C LEU A 5 4.34 -4.44 -3.25
N HIS A 6 4.83 -4.54 -2.03
CA HIS A 6 4.15 -3.98 -0.85
C HIS A 6 4.77 -2.64 -0.44
N VAL A 7 3.93 -1.67 -0.10
CA VAL A 7 4.34 -0.34 0.37
C VAL A 7 3.54 0.00 1.64
N GLY A 8 4.22 0.19 2.76
CA GLY A 8 3.57 0.52 4.02
C GLY A 8 4.31 -0.03 5.24
N PRO A 9 3.77 0.18 6.45
CA PRO A 9 4.34 -0.41 7.66
C PRO A 9 4.30 -1.95 7.58
N ASP A 10 5.15 -2.58 8.38
CA ASP A 10 5.28 -4.03 8.46
C ASP A 10 5.66 -4.71 7.13
N THR A 11 6.27 -3.96 6.21
CA THR A 11 6.59 -4.44 4.86
C THR A 11 7.44 -5.70 4.90
N CYS A 12 8.46 -5.76 5.77
CA CYS A 12 9.31 -6.94 5.93
C CYS A 12 8.53 -8.21 6.27
N SER A 13 7.52 -8.10 7.15
CA SER A 13 6.67 -9.23 7.57
C SER A 13 5.79 -9.70 6.42
N ILE A 14 5.18 -8.75 5.69
CA ILE A 14 4.30 -9.05 4.56
C ILE A 14 5.08 -9.67 3.42
N VAL A 15 6.23 -9.10 3.04
CA VAL A 15 7.12 -9.64 2.03
C VAL A 15 7.57 -11.05 2.40
N SER A 16 7.96 -11.29 3.65
CA SER A 16 8.37 -12.64 4.12
C SER A 16 7.26 -13.68 3.98
N LYS A 17 5.99 -13.28 4.09
CA LYS A 17 4.83 -14.16 3.86
C LYS A 17 4.60 -14.38 2.37
N LEU A 18 4.58 -13.31 1.58
CA LEU A 18 4.39 -13.38 0.12
C LEU A 18 5.46 -14.21 -0.59
N MET A 19 6.71 -14.18 -0.12
CA MET A 19 7.79 -15.01 -0.68
C MET A 19 7.57 -16.52 -0.49
N LYS A 20 6.65 -16.93 0.38
CA LYS A 20 6.29 -18.35 0.56
C LYS A 20 5.18 -18.79 -0.38
N GLU A 21 4.49 -17.84 -1.01
CA GLU A 21 3.43 -18.13 -1.97
C GLU A 21 4.02 -18.60 -3.30
N LYS A 22 3.36 -19.58 -3.91
CA LYS A 22 3.80 -20.14 -5.19
C LYS A 22 3.67 -19.08 -6.28
N ASP A 23 4.65 -19.05 -7.18
CA ASP A 23 4.69 -18.17 -8.34
C ASP A 23 4.69 -16.67 -8.01
N VAL A 24 5.06 -16.27 -6.78
CA VAL A 24 5.17 -14.87 -6.34
C VAL A 24 6.63 -14.45 -6.16
N GLU A 25 6.99 -13.32 -6.75
CA GLU A 25 8.23 -12.60 -6.50
C GLU A 25 7.89 -11.32 -5.71
N ALA A 26 8.18 -11.30 -4.42
CA ALA A 26 7.78 -10.21 -3.53
C ALA A 26 8.88 -9.18 -3.30
N TRP A 27 8.48 -7.92 -3.29
CA TRP A 27 9.31 -6.74 -3.08
C TRP A 27 8.65 -5.80 -2.09
N GLY A 28 9.44 -4.97 -1.41
CA GLY A 28 8.94 -4.08 -0.37
C GLY A 28 9.48 -2.67 -0.43
N VAL A 29 8.66 -1.71 -0.02
CA VAL A 29 9.09 -0.37 0.37
C VAL A 29 8.56 -0.08 1.77
N GLU A 30 9.48 0.06 2.71
CA GLU A 30 9.20 0.48 4.08
C GLU A 30 9.36 2.02 4.15
N PRO A 31 8.26 2.77 4.31
CA PRO A 31 8.32 4.24 4.40
C PRO A 31 8.94 4.76 5.69
N TYR A 32 9.11 3.90 6.69
CA TYR A 32 9.60 4.24 8.02
C TYR A 32 11.02 3.73 8.25
N ASP A 33 11.67 4.27 9.28
CA ASP A 33 12.99 3.79 9.69
C ASP A 33 12.90 2.38 10.28
N ILE A 34 14.01 1.64 10.18
CA ILE A 34 14.17 0.24 10.56
C ILE A 34 15.21 0.05 11.68
N GLU A 35 15.61 1.12 12.38
CA GLU A 35 16.58 1.07 13.48
C GLU A 35 16.22 -0.03 14.50
N ASP A 36 14.97 -0.05 14.95
CA ASP A 36 14.42 -1.03 15.90
C ASP A 36 13.92 -2.34 15.25
N ALA A 37 14.08 -2.49 13.93
CA ALA A 37 13.63 -3.69 13.24
C ALA A 37 14.49 -4.91 13.60
N ASP A 38 13.86 -6.09 13.54
CA ASP A 38 14.52 -7.36 13.80
C ASP A 38 15.59 -7.72 12.74
N MET A 39 16.37 -8.75 13.04
CA MET A 39 17.43 -9.23 12.15
C MET A 39 16.89 -9.74 10.80
N ALA A 40 15.68 -10.28 10.77
CA ALA A 40 15.07 -10.79 9.55
C ALA A 40 14.75 -9.64 8.58
N CYS A 41 14.17 -8.55 9.08
CA CYS A 41 13.88 -7.35 8.30
C CYS A 41 15.16 -6.68 7.82
N LYS A 42 16.15 -6.50 8.70
CA LYS A 42 17.47 -5.96 8.33
C LYS A 42 18.14 -6.77 7.22
N HIS A 43 17.98 -8.10 7.22
CA HIS A 43 18.48 -8.97 6.16
C HIS A 43 17.77 -8.76 4.81
N LEU A 44 16.44 -8.59 4.80
CA LEU A 44 15.69 -8.27 3.58
C LEU A 44 16.10 -6.93 2.98
N VAL A 45 16.38 -5.94 3.83
CA VAL A 45 16.85 -4.63 3.42
C VAL A 45 18.27 -4.70 2.85
N ARG A 46 19.18 -5.39 3.53
CA ARG A 46 20.54 -5.62 3.03
C ARG A 46 20.57 -6.36 1.69
N LYS A 47 19.61 -7.26 1.44
CA LYS A 47 19.45 -7.95 0.14
C LYS A 47 18.82 -7.08 -0.95
N GLY A 48 18.32 -5.89 -0.61
CA GLY A 48 17.62 -5.00 -1.53
C GLY A 48 16.21 -5.46 -1.94
N ILE A 49 15.66 -6.49 -1.27
CA ILE A 49 14.30 -6.97 -1.48
C ILE A 49 13.30 -5.97 -0.90
N VAL A 50 13.61 -5.44 0.28
CA VAL A 50 12.89 -4.33 0.90
C VAL A 50 13.77 -3.08 0.81
N ARG A 51 13.18 -1.95 0.39
CA ARG A 51 13.86 -0.65 0.39
C ARG A 51 13.26 0.23 1.48
N VAL A 52 14.10 0.90 2.25
CA VAL A 52 13.66 1.99 3.13
C VAL A 52 13.64 3.26 2.29
N ALA A 53 12.47 3.86 2.09
CA ALA A 53 12.33 5.05 1.24
C ALA A 53 11.11 5.89 1.58
N ASP A 54 11.28 7.20 1.58
CA ASP A 54 10.19 8.15 1.76
C ASP A 54 9.31 8.23 0.50
N ILE A 55 8.09 7.70 0.59
CA ILE A 55 7.10 7.62 -0.50
C ILE A 55 6.57 8.99 -0.99
N LYS A 56 6.94 10.10 -0.34
CA LYS A 56 6.69 11.45 -0.91
C LYS A 56 7.53 11.70 -2.15
N PHE A 57 8.60 10.93 -2.35
CA PHE A 57 9.51 11.03 -3.49
C PHE A 57 9.36 9.83 -4.44
N PRO A 58 9.60 10.02 -5.74
CA PRO A 58 9.47 8.95 -6.72
C PRO A 58 10.34 7.74 -6.41
N LEU A 59 9.75 6.55 -6.46
CA LEU A 59 10.49 5.31 -6.26
C LEU A 59 11.35 4.95 -7.49
N PRO A 60 12.56 4.39 -7.31
CA PRO A 60 13.52 4.12 -8.39
C PRO A 60 13.18 2.87 -9.20
N TYR A 61 11.90 2.60 -9.44
CA TYR A 61 11.40 1.51 -10.25
C TYR A 61 10.89 2.04 -11.59
N ARG A 62 11.00 1.24 -12.66
CA ARG A 62 10.40 1.61 -13.96
C ARG A 62 8.88 1.48 -13.88
N PRO A 63 8.12 2.22 -14.69
CA PRO A 63 6.68 1.98 -14.82
C PRO A 63 6.38 0.50 -15.15
N LYS A 64 5.27 -0.02 -14.63
CA LYS A 64 4.77 -1.39 -14.86
C LYS A 64 5.79 -2.49 -14.50
N SER A 65 6.59 -2.25 -13.45
CA SER A 65 7.58 -3.23 -12.97
C SER A 65 6.95 -4.37 -12.15
N PHE A 66 5.77 -4.13 -11.57
CA PHE A 66 5.08 -5.08 -10.70
C PHE A 66 3.70 -5.39 -11.26
N SER A 67 3.29 -6.65 -11.28
CA SER A 67 1.91 -7.01 -11.66
C SER A 67 0.89 -6.48 -10.65
N LEU A 68 1.27 -6.45 -9.36
CA LEU A 68 0.42 -5.99 -8.27
C LEU A 68 1.21 -5.08 -7.34
N THR A 69 0.66 -3.90 -7.07
CA THR A 69 1.15 -3.01 -6.01
C THR A 69 0.12 -2.95 -4.89
N ILE A 70 0.55 -3.19 -3.66
CA ILE A 70 -0.26 -3.16 -2.45
C ILE A 70 0.22 -2.00 -1.59
N ILE A 71 -0.66 -1.05 -1.30
CA ILE A 71 -0.39 0.08 -0.41
C ILE A 71 -1.19 -0.13 0.88
N SER A 72 -0.52 -0.26 2.02
CA SER A 72 -1.17 -0.47 3.31
C SER A 72 -0.87 0.68 4.25
N ASP A 73 -1.90 1.37 4.77
CA ASP A 73 -1.80 2.37 5.85
C ASP A 73 -0.68 3.42 5.69
N ALA A 74 -0.32 3.74 4.45
CA ALA A 74 0.80 4.63 4.14
C ALA A 74 0.31 6.01 3.66
N VAL A 75 -0.72 6.02 2.82
CA VAL A 75 -1.22 7.24 2.17
C VAL A 75 -2.09 8.12 3.08
N ASP A 76 -2.61 7.55 4.17
CA ASP A 76 -3.44 8.27 5.14
C ASP A 76 -2.69 9.41 5.84
N TYR A 77 -1.37 9.28 5.99
CA TYR A 77 -0.51 10.28 6.64
C TYR A 77 -0.09 11.41 5.69
N LEU A 78 -0.40 11.30 4.40
CA LEU A 78 0.00 12.27 3.40
C LEU A 78 -0.92 13.50 3.39
N SER A 79 -0.30 14.67 3.29
CA SER A 79 -1.01 15.91 2.98
C SER A 79 -1.62 15.85 1.57
N PRO A 80 -2.70 16.59 1.27
CA PRO A 80 -3.29 16.62 -0.07
C PRO A 80 -2.28 16.89 -1.19
N LYS A 81 -1.28 17.75 -0.96
CA LYS A 81 -0.20 18.07 -1.90
C LYS A 81 0.64 16.83 -2.28
N TYR A 82 0.95 15.98 -1.31
CA TYR A 82 1.76 14.78 -1.51
C TYR A 82 0.92 13.59 -1.97
N LEU A 83 -0.31 13.47 -1.47
CA LEU A 83 -1.19 12.34 -1.79
C LEU A 83 -1.39 12.18 -3.29
N ASN A 84 -1.69 13.27 -4.01
CA ASN A 84 -1.89 13.20 -5.46
C ASN A 84 -0.62 12.71 -6.19
N LYS A 85 0.54 13.29 -5.88
CA LYS A 85 1.81 12.92 -6.51
C LYS A 85 2.25 11.50 -6.17
N THR A 86 2.16 11.13 -4.89
CA THR A 86 2.53 9.80 -4.41
C THR A 86 1.63 8.73 -5.00
N LEU A 87 0.32 8.98 -5.10
CA LEU A 87 -0.58 7.97 -5.66
C LEU A 87 -0.30 7.72 -7.15
N LEU A 88 -0.05 8.78 -7.93
CA LEU A 88 0.39 8.64 -9.32
C LEU A 88 1.71 7.87 -9.43
N ASP A 89 2.68 8.17 -8.57
CA ASP A 89 3.97 7.48 -8.57
C ASP A 89 3.84 5.99 -8.20
N LEU A 90 2.98 5.64 -7.24
CA LEU A 90 2.76 4.26 -6.86
C LEU A 90 1.92 3.50 -7.89
N ALA A 91 0.95 4.16 -8.50
CA ALA A 91 0.09 3.55 -9.51
C ALA A 91 0.84 3.21 -10.79
N ARG A 92 1.76 4.08 -11.25
CA ARG A 92 2.59 3.78 -12.43
C ARG A 92 3.46 2.52 -12.25
N LEU A 93 3.73 2.10 -11.01
CA LEU A 93 4.54 0.90 -10.75
C LEU A 93 3.78 -0.39 -11.04
N SER A 94 2.45 -0.34 -10.96
CA SER A 94 1.59 -1.48 -11.23
C SER A 94 1.31 -1.64 -12.72
N ALA A 95 1.43 -2.86 -13.21
CA ALA A 95 1.11 -3.27 -14.57
C ALA A 95 -0.35 -3.71 -14.70
N ASP A 96 -0.91 -4.37 -13.67
CA ASP A 96 -2.26 -4.94 -13.74
C ASP A 96 -3.20 -4.31 -12.69
N ASN A 97 -2.81 -4.35 -11.41
CA ASN A 97 -3.71 -3.98 -10.30
C ASN A 97 -3.01 -3.18 -9.21
N LEU A 98 -3.69 -2.13 -8.73
CA LEU A 98 -3.28 -1.40 -7.53
C LEU A 98 -4.31 -1.64 -6.43
N VAL A 99 -3.86 -2.04 -5.24
CA VAL A 99 -4.73 -2.23 -4.08
C VAL A 99 -4.31 -1.29 -2.96
N ILE A 100 -5.27 -0.59 -2.38
CA ILE A 100 -5.04 0.40 -1.33
C ILE A 100 -5.87 0.04 -0.10
N PHE A 101 -5.20 -0.15 1.02
CA PHE A 101 -5.79 -0.31 2.35
C PHE A 101 -5.65 0.99 3.14
N THR A 102 -6.77 1.53 3.62
CA THR A 102 -6.81 2.80 4.39
C THR A 102 -7.72 2.69 5.61
N GLY A 103 -7.38 3.40 6.69
CA GLY A 103 -8.16 3.36 7.93
C GLY A 103 -9.56 3.98 7.78
N TYR A 104 -10.52 3.52 8.57
CA TYR A 104 -11.84 4.16 8.63
C TYR A 104 -11.82 5.39 9.55
N PRO A 105 -12.47 6.52 9.18
CA PRO A 105 -12.52 7.71 10.02
C PRO A 105 -13.10 7.49 11.42
N ASP A 106 -14.12 6.64 11.53
CA ASP A 106 -14.85 6.30 12.77
C ASP A 106 -14.03 5.40 13.73
N LYS A 107 -12.97 4.76 13.22
CA LYS A 107 -12.05 3.93 14.00
C LYS A 107 -10.78 4.68 14.44
N SER A 108 -10.71 5.99 14.21
CA SER A 108 -9.64 6.87 14.70
C SER A 108 -9.64 6.99 16.23
N ARG A 109 -9.24 5.94 16.94
CA ARG A 109 -8.80 6.01 18.34
C ARG A 109 -7.28 6.22 18.43
N ALA A 110 -6.70 6.96 17.48
CA ALA A 110 -5.28 7.29 17.54
C ALA A 110 -5.05 8.19 18.76
N LYS A 111 -4.70 7.56 19.89
CA LYS A 111 -4.03 8.23 21.00
C LYS A 111 -2.89 9.03 20.36
N LEU A 112 -2.76 10.30 20.73
CA LEU A 112 -1.71 11.24 20.28
C LEU A 112 -0.26 10.72 20.35
N GLN A 113 -0.02 9.52 20.87
CA GLN A 113 1.28 8.92 21.15
C GLN A 113 1.95 8.25 19.95
N HIS A 114 1.25 8.00 18.83
CA HIS A 114 1.87 7.60 17.57
C HIS A 114 1.85 8.78 16.59
N LEU A 115 2.66 9.80 16.85
CA LEU A 115 3.13 10.65 15.77
C LEU A 115 3.82 9.72 14.77
N SER A 116 3.25 9.59 13.58
CA SER A 116 3.94 8.91 12.48
C SER A 116 5.33 9.53 12.31
N SER A 117 6.30 8.77 11.81
CA SER A 117 7.61 9.32 11.42
C SER A 117 7.48 10.38 10.31
N PHE A 118 6.28 10.56 9.73
CA PHE A 118 5.92 11.69 8.86
C PHE A 118 5.56 12.99 9.61
N GLY A 119 5.58 12.99 10.94
CA GLY A 119 5.33 14.15 11.79
C GLY A 119 3.89 14.68 11.75
N ARG A 120 2.93 13.89 11.23
CA ARG A 120 1.52 14.30 11.11
C ARG A 120 0.55 13.19 11.55
N PRO A 121 -0.59 13.55 12.17
CA PRO A 121 -1.67 12.60 12.41
C PRO A 121 -2.21 12.03 11.09
N ALA A 122 -2.66 10.77 11.12
CA ALA A 122 -3.37 10.17 10.01
C ALA A 122 -4.61 11.00 9.65
N LYS A 123 -4.77 11.33 8.37
CA LYS A 123 -5.98 11.96 7.84
C LYS A 123 -6.88 10.88 7.26
N LEU A 124 -7.55 10.15 8.14
CA LEU A 124 -8.50 9.12 7.74
C LEU A 124 -9.65 9.76 6.96
N ARG A 125 -9.89 9.25 5.74
CA ARG A 125 -10.90 9.76 4.80
C ARG A 125 -12.00 8.72 4.63
N SER A 126 -13.23 9.16 4.42
CA SER A 126 -14.35 8.26 4.16
C SER A 126 -14.23 7.60 2.78
N ALA A 127 -14.95 6.49 2.57
CA ALA A 127 -14.97 5.81 1.28
C ALA A 127 -15.49 6.73 0.17
N SER A 128 -16.51 7.54 0.48
CA SER A 128 -17.04 8.55 -0.43
C SER A 128 -16.04 9.65 -0.78
N TRP A 129 -15.10 9.97 0.12
CA TRP A 129 -14.02 10.90 -0.17
C TRP A 129 -13.02 10.26 -1.12
N TRP A 130 -12.61 9.02 -0.85
CA TRP A 130 -11.68 8.26 -1.72
C TRP A 130 -12.24 8.07 -3.12
N ALA A 131 -13.50 7.65 -3.25
CA ALA A 131 -14.17 7.50 -4.54
C ALA A 131 -14.16 8.81 -5.37
N ARG A 132 -14.50 9.95 -4.74
CA ARG A 132 -14.42 11.26 -5.42
C ARG A 132 -12.99 11.61 -5.81
N PHE A 133 -12.03 11.34 -4.93
CA PHE A 133 -10.62 11.61 -5.19
C PHE A 133 -10.10 10.80 -6.37
N PHE A 134 -10.42 9.51 -6.46
CA PHE A 134 -10.05 8.65 -7.57
C PHE A 134 -10.61 9.16 -8.90
N VAL A 135 -11.90 9.50 -8.95
CA VAL A 135 -12.51 10.11 -10.15
C VAL A 135 -11.80 11.41 -10.56
N GLN A 136 -11.50 12.30 -9.59
CA GLN A 136 -10.81 13.57 -9.85
C GLN A 136 -9.36 13.41 -10.33
N THR A 137 -8.74 12.27 -10.05
CA THR A 137 -7.35 11.96 -10.42
C THR A 137 -7.25 10.90 -11.52
N SER A 138 -8.36 10.62 -12.20
CA SER A 138 -8.45 9.66 -13.30
C SER A 138 -8.04 8.24 -12.93
N PHE A 139 -8.26 7.85 -11.67
CA PHE A 139 -8.20 6.45 -11.24
C PHE A 139 -9.57 5.81 -11.40
N GLU A 140 -9.58 4.64 -12.01
CA GLU A 140 -10.77 3.82 -12.18
C GLU A 140 -10.73 2.63 -11.20
N GLU A 141 -11.86 2.36 -10.56
CA GLU A 141 -12.00 1.16 -9.74
C GLU A 141 -12.04 -0.09 -10.62
N ASN A 142 -11.33 -1.12 -10.18
CA ASN A 142 -11.36 -2.42 -10.81
C ASN A 142 -12.46 -3.28 -10.17
N GLU A 143 -13.68 -3.17 -10.70
CA GLU A 143 -14.86 -3.90 -10.21
C GLU A 143 -14.66 -5.43 -10.25
N ALA A 144 -13.95 -5.94 -11.27
CA ALA A 144 -13.69 -7.37 -11.41
C ALA A 144 -12.74 -7.88 -10.30
N ALA A 145 -11.69 -7.12 -10.00
CA ALA A 145 -10.76 -7.44 -8.91
C ALA A 145 -11.44 -7.30 -7.54
N MET A 146 -12.26 -6.26 -7.36
CA MET A 146 -13.06 -6.05 -6.14
C MET A 146 -14.00 -7.24 -5.88
N THR A 147 -14.77 -7.65 -6.90
CA THR A 147 -15.68 -8.80 -6.79
C THR A 147 -14.94 -10.07 -6.38
N LYS A 148 -13.81 -10.37 -7.04
CA LYS A 148 -12.96 -11.53 -6.71
C LYS A 148 -12.43 -11.46 -5.27
N PHE A 149 -12.02 -10.28 -4.81
CA PHE A 149 -11.57 -10.08 -3.44
C PHE A 149 -12.70 -10.32 -2.43
N VAL A 150 -13.89 -9.80 -2.68
CA VAL A 150 -15.07 -10.01 -1.80
C VAL A 150 -15.42 -11.49 -1.71
N GLU A 151 -15.43 -12.21 -2.84
CA GLU A 151 -15.66 -13.65 -2.85
C GLU A 151 -14.60 -14.41 -2.05
N ALA A 152 -13.31 -14.11 -2.27
CA ALA A 152 -12.21 -14.74 -1.56
C ALA A 152 -12.23 -14.43 -0.06
N ALA A 153 -12.50 -13.18 0.31
CA ALA A 153 -12.61 -12.75 1.70
C ALA A 153 -13.77 -13.46 2.40
N SER A 154 -14.92 -13.60 1.74
CA SER A 154 -16.08 -14.35 2.25
C SER A 154 -15.72 -15.82 2.49
N LYS A 155 -15.12 -16.49 1.50
CA LYS A 155 -14.66 -17.89 1.61
C LYS A 155 -13.64 -18.08 2.74
N GLY A 156 -12.73 -17.11 2.92
CA GLY A 156 -11.72 -17.12 3.97
C GLY A 156 -12.20 -16.61 5.34
N SER A 157 -13.48 -16.26 5.49
CA SER A 157 -14.03 -15.59 6.68
C SER A 157 -13.26 -14.31 7.08
N TYR A 158 -12.59 -13.68 6.12
CA TYR A 158 -11.85 -12.43 6.33
C TYR A 158 -12.81 -11.26 6.33
N LYS A 159 -12.78 -10.48 7.43
CA LYS A 159 -13.55 -9.24 7.57
C LYS A 159 -12.57 -8.07 7.62
N PRO A 160 -12.46 -7.25 6.56
CA PRO A 160 -11.57 -6.10 6.54
C PRO A 160 -11.86 -5.16 7.71
N LYS A 161 -10.82 -4.78 8.44
CA LYS A 161 -10.91 -3.76 9.51
C LYS A 161 -10.63 -2.35 8.99
N CYS A 162 -10.27 -2.23 7.71
CA CYS A 162 -9.95 -1.04 6.94
C CYS A 162 -10.79 -0.99 5.65
N GLN A 163 -10.76 0.15 4.98
CA GLN A 163 -11.30 0.33 3.64
C GLN A 163 -10.32 -0.24 2.63
N VAL A 164 -10.82 -1.00 1.66
CA VAL A 164 -10.02 -1.66 0.62
C VAL A 164 -10.49 -1.16 -0.73
N PHE A 165 -9.58 -0.64 -1.54
CA PHE A 165 -9.86 -0.16 -2.88
C PHE A 165 -9.02 -0.92 -3.89
N HIS A 166 -9.65 -1.43 -4.94
CA HIS A 166 -8.99 -2.07 -6.07
C HIS A 166 -9.08 -1.11 -7.25
N LEU A 167 -7.94 -0.71 -7.80
CA LEU A 167 -7.84 0.25 -8.89
C LEU A 167 -7.14 -0.41 -10.10
N ASN A 168 -7.53 0.03 -11.29
CA ASN A 168 -6.85 -0.34 -12.53
C ASN A 168 -5.40 0.22 -12.53
N SER A 169 -4.51 -0.44 -13.28
CA SER A 169 -3.19 0.13 -13.57
C SER A 169 -3.34 1.49 -14.26
N TYR A 170 -2.56 2.48 -13.84
CA TYR A 170 -2.56 3.80 -14.47
C TYR A 170 -2.09 3.67 -15.93
N GLN A 171 -2.85 4.23 -16.88
CA GLN A 171 -2.56 4.16 -18.32
C GLN A 171 -1.36 5.02 -18.71
#